data_AF-A0AAN6J1C7-F1
#
_entry.id   AF-A0AAN6J1C7-F1
#
_cell.length_a   1.000
_cell.length_b   1.000
_cell.length_c   1.000
_cell.angle_alpha   90.00
_cell.angle_beta   90.00
_cell.angle_gamma   90.00
#
_symmetry.space_group_name_H-M   'P 1'
#
loop_
_entity.id
_entity.type
_entity.pdbx_description
1 polymer ?
#
loop_
_entity_poly.entity_id
_entity_poly.type
_entity_poly.pdbx_seq_one_letter_code
_entity_poly.pdbx_strand_id
1 'polypeptide(L)'
;MQSAPVVPSPQGKKGAQRVRETLEKALLNVLICLPAPATGSGEALPADRASSKLTPIGLMTLDGDEKAMAHHRHAGMGVFLLRAYQGQGYGSEAIRWALERGFKQANLHRIHLVV
;
A
#
# COMPACT_ATOMS: atom_id res chain seq x y z
N MET A 1 3.29 1.59 35.19
CA MET A 1 3.13 2.67 34.18
C MET A 1 2.02 2.25 33.23
N GLN A 2 0.80 2.76 33.40
CA GLN A 2 -0.30 2.54 32.45
C GLN A 2 -0.31 3.74 31.49
N SER A 3 0.02 3.51 30.22
CA SER A 3 -0.10 4.53 29.17
C SER A 3 -1.57 4.83 28.91
N ALA A 4 -1.94 6.11 28.84
CA ALA A 4 -3.30 6.51 28.49
C ALA A 4 -3.72 5.90 27.14
N PRO A 5 -5.00 5.51 26.97
CA PRO A 5 -5.50 4.99 25.71
C PRO A 5 -5.36 6.06 24.62
N VAL A 6 -4.83 5.70 23.46
CA VAL A 6 -4.67 6.61 22.32
C VAL A 6 -6.04 7.11 21.89
N VAL A 7 -6.33 8.39 22.17
CA VAL A 7 -7.58 9.03 21.76
C VAL A 7 -7.47 9.42 20.28
N PRO A 8 -8.39 8.97 19.41
CA PRO A 8 -8.42 9.42 18.02
C PRO A 8 -8.62 10.93 17.96
N SER A 9 -7.59 11.67 17.54
CA SER A 9 -7.70 13.11 17.31
C SER A 9 -8.16 13.39 15.87
N PRO A 10 -8.99 14.42 15.64
CA PRO A 10 -9.33 14.85 14.29
C PRO A 10 -8.08 15.15 13.47
N GLN A 11 -8.00 14.61 12.26
CA GLN A 11 -6.87 14.85 11.36
C GLN A 11 -6.97 16.28 10.82
N GLY A 12 -6.15 17.19 11.36
CA GLY A 12 -6.04 18.56 10.85
C GLY A 12 -5.24 18.65 9.55
N LYS A 13 -5.28 19.82 8.89
CA LYS A 13 -4.55 20.08 7.63
C LYS A 13 -3.07 19.70 7.69
N LYS A 14 -2.41 19.98 8.82
CA LYS A 14 -0.99 19.62 9.05
C LYS A 14 -0.76 18.10 9.08
N GLY A 15 -1.70 17.34 9.66
CA GLY A 15 -1.64 15.89 9.69
C GLY A 15 -1.75 15.30 8.29
N ALA A 16 -2.72 15.77 7.50
CA ALA A 16 -2.89 15.34 6.11
C ALA A 16 -1.65 15.64 5.24
N GLN A 17 -1.06 16.83 5.41
CA GLN A 17 0.17 17.18 4.71
C GLN A 17 1.34 16.26 5.08
N ARG A 18 1.50 15.94 6.38
CA ARG A 18 2.53 15.01 6.85
C ARG A 18 2.35 13.61 6.26
N VAL A 19 1.12 13.10 6.22
CA VAL A 19 0.83 11.79 5.60
C VAL A 19 1.22 11.82 4.12
N ARG A 20 0.84 12.87 3.39
CA ARG A 20 1.20 13.01 1.98
C ARG A 20 2.72 13.01 1.77
N GLU A 21 3.46 13.78 2.57
CA GLU A 21 4.93 13.81 2.47
C GLU A 21 5.58 12.47 2.77
N THR A 22 5.04 11.70 3.72
CA THR A 22 5.50 10.32 3.98
C THR A 22 5.24 9.43 2.77
N LEU A 23 4.03 9.48 2.21
CA LEU A 23 3.65 8.68 1.04
C LEU A 23 4.46 9.03 -0.21
N GLU A 24 4.84 10.29 -0.40
CA GLU A 24 5.70 10.73 -1.51
C GLU A 24 7.15 10.27 -1.37
N LYS A 25 7.63 10.05 -0.14
CA LYS A 25 9.00 9.59 0.17
C LYS A 25 9.14 8.08 0.30
N ALA A 26 8.02 7.35 0.37
CA ALA A 26 8.01 5.91 0.47
C ALA A 26 8.73 5.26 -0.72
N LEU A 27 9.36 4.10 -0.50
CA LEU A 27 9.95 3.30 -1.58
C LEU A 27 8.87 2.78 -2.54
N LEU A 28 7.67 2.55 -1.98
CA LEU A 28 6.50 2.16 -2.73
C LEU A 28 5.27 2.77 -2.07
N ASN A 29 4.42 3.42 -2.85
CA ASN A 29 3.09 3.84 -2.42
C ASN A 29 2.13 3.62 -3.58
N VAL A 30 1.26 2.62 -3.47
CA VAL A 30 0.41 2.17 -4.58
C VAL A 30 -1.04 2.00 -4.17
N LEU A 31 -1.94 2.27 -5.11
CA LEU A 31 -3.36 1.94 -4.97
C LEU A 31 -3.60 0.48 -5.37
N ILE A 32 -4.39 -0.21 -4.56
CA ILE A 32 -4.91 -1.54 -4.89
C ILE A 32 -6.24 -1.31 -5.61
N CYS A 33 -6.33 -1.76 -6.86
CA CYS A 33 -7.48 -1.53 -7.72
C CYS A 33 -8.07 -2.84 -8.23
N LEU A 34 -9.39 -2.89 -8.36
CA LEU A 34 -10.08 -3.93 -9.12
C LEU A 34 -10.34 -3.45 -10.55
N PRO A 35 -10.28 -4.38 -11.53
CA PRO A 35 -10.72 -4.09 -12.88
C PRO A 35 -12.22 -3.74 -12.89
N ALA A 36 -12.65 -2.94 -13.87
CA ALA A 36 -14.07 -2.72 -14.09
C ALA A 36 -14.78 -4.08 -14.28
N PRO A 37 -16.00 -4.26 -13.75
CA PRO A 37 -16.78 -5.46 -14.03
C PRO A 37 -16.93 -5.59 -15.55
N ALA A 38 -16.60 -6.77 -16.08
CA ALA A 38 -16.63 -7.03 -17.51
C ALA A 38 -18.07 -7.00 -18.05
N THR A 39 -18.53 -5.84 -18.49
CA THR A 39 -19.71 -5.75 -19.36
C THR A 39 -19.29 -6.17 -20.77
N GLY A 40 -19.35 -7.48 -21.04
CA GLY A 40 -19.16 -8.05 -22.37
C GLY A 40 -18.16 -9.20 -22.42
N SER A 41 -18.58 -10.34 -22.95
CA SER A 41 -17.79 -11.54 -23.19
C SER A 41 -16.63 -11.27 -24.16
N GLY A 42 -15.44 -11.05 -23.62
CA GLY A 42 -14.18 -11.00 -24.37
C GLY A 42 -13.02 -10.69 -23.43
N GLU A 43 -11.97 -11.51 -23.46
CA GLU A 43 -10.74 -11.22 -22.72
C GLU A 43 -10.12 -9.92 -23.24
N ALA A 44 -10.25 -8.85 -22.47
CA ALA A 44 -9.62 -7.57 -22.79
C ALA A 44 -8.09 -7.72 -22.73
N LEU A 45 -7.42 -7.37 -23.83
CA LEU A 45 -5.97 -7.30 -23.95
C LEU A 45 -5.38 -6.37 -22.86
N PRO A 46 -4.11 -6.54 -22.46
CA PRO A 46 -3.49 -5.77 -21.37
C PRO A 46 -3.57 -4.25 -21.57
N ALA A 47 -3.55 -3.79 -22.83
CA ALA A 47 -3.62 -2.37 -23.19
C ALA A 47 -5.03 -1.76 -23.02
N ASP A 48 -6.10 -2.53 -23.27
CA ASP A 48 -7.49 -2.06 -23.13
C ASP A 48 -7.93 -1.92 -21.67
N ARG A 49 -7.29 -2.67 -20.76
CA ARG A 49 -7.57 -2.57 -19.31
C ARG A 49 -7.16 -1.22 -18.71
N ALA A 50 -6.21 -0.52 -19.32
CA ALA A 50 -5.79 0.82 -18.87
C ALA A 50 -6.86 1.90 -19.12
N SER A 51 -7.78 1.66 -20.08
CA SER A 51 -8.89 2.57 -20.41
C SER A 51 -10.18 2.25 -19.62
N SER A 52 -10.30 1.02 -19.11
CA SER A 52 -11.42 0.62 -18.25
C SER A 52 -11.32 1.27 -16.86
N LYS A 53 -12.43 1.80 -16.34
CA LYS A 53 -12.49 2.52 -15.07
C LYS A 53 -12.11 1.57 -13.90
N LEU A 54 -10.86 1.65 -13.44
CA LEU A 54 -10.39 0.92 -12.28
C LEU A 54 -11.12 1.38 -11.01
N THR A 55 -11.48 0.43 -10.14
CA THR A 55 -12.11 0.72 -8.85
C THR A 55 -11.05 0.62 -7.74
N PRO A 56 -10.65 1.73 -7.11
CA PRO A 56 -9.69 1.68 -6.00
C PRO A 56 -10.34 1.06 -4.76
N ILE A 57 -9.71 0.03 -4.20
CA ILE A 57 -10.19 -0.71 -3.03
C ILE A 57 -9.27 -0.60 -1.82
N GLY A 58 -8.07 -0.04 -1.99
CA GLY A 58 -7.12 0.13 -0.91
C GLY A 58 -5.82 0.81 -1.30
N LEU A 59 -4.90 0.85 -0.34
CA LEU A 59 -3.57 1.45 -0.43
C LEU A 59 -2.54 0.50 0.19
N MET A 60 -1.34 0.47 -0.37
CA MET A 60 -0.21 -0.26 0.19
C MET A 60 1.07 0.56 0.10
N THR A 61 1.86 0.54 1.18
CA THR A 61 3.11 1.28 1.29
C THR A 61 4.28 0.36 1.62
N LEU A 62 5.47 0.71 1.12
CA LEU A 62 6.76 0.28 1.65
C LEU A 62 7.55 1.53 2.02
N ASP A 63 7.60 1.80 3.32
CA ASP A 63 8.28 2.95 3.89
C ASP A 63 9.72 2.57 4.18
N GLY A 64 10.63 3.19 3.41
CA GLY A 64 12.06 3.05 3.62
C GLY A 64 12.51 3.80 4.86
N ASP A 65 13.63 3.34 5.40
CA ASP A 65 14.22 3.94 6.59
C ASP A 65 14.94 5.26 6.27
N GLU A 66 15.30 6.01 7.32
CA GLU A 66 16.12 7.22 7.15
C GLU A 66 17.41 6.93 6.38
N LYS A 67 17.94 7.91 5.64
CA LYS A 67 19.14 7.73 4.79
C LYS A 67 20.33 7.09 5.52
N ALA A 68 20.49 7.39 6.82
CA ALA A 68 21.53 6.81 7.66
C ALA A 68 21.40 5.28 7.82
N MET A 69 20.16 4.76 7.78
CA MET A 69 19.82 3.35 7.97
C MET A 69 19.55 2.61 6.66
N ALA A 70 19.70 3.28 5.51
CA ALA A 70 19.47 2.69 4.19
C ALA A 70 20.31 1.42 3.93
N HIS A 71 21.51 1.33 4.54
CA HIS A 71 22.39 0.17 4.43
C HIS A 71 21.82 -1.11 5.08
N HIS A 72 20.86 -0.99 6.00
CA HIS A 72 20.16 -2.14 6.57
C HIS A 72 19.18 -2.79 5.59
N ARG A 73 18.87 -2.12 4.47
CA ARG A 73 17.97 -2.61 3.41
C ARG A 73 16.67 -3.16 3.99
N HIS A 74 16.02 -2.41 4.86
CA HIS A 74 14.73 -2.79 5.42
C HIS A 74 13.67 -1.73 5.20
N ALA A 75 12.41 -2.16 5.22
CA ALA A 75 11.26 -1.28 5.06
C ALA A 75 10.10 -1.72 5.95
N GLY A 76 9.28 -0.75 6.37
CA GLY A 76 7.98 -0.99 6.98
C GLY A 76 6.90 -1.11 5.90
N MET A 77 5.97 -2.05 6.06
CA MET A 77 4.85 -2.24 5.15
C MET A 77 3.54 -1.90 5.84
N GLY A 78 2.77 -1.00 5.24
CA GLY A 78 1.37 -0.72 5.58
C GLY A 78 0.43 -1.23 4.50
N VAL A 79 -0.69 -1.84 4.89
CA VAL A 79 -1.74 -2.29 3.96
C VAL A 79 -3.10 -1.87 4.49
N PHE A 80 -3.84 -1.11 3.68
CA PHE A 80 -5.17 -0.61 4.00
C PHE A 80 -6.16 -1.04 2.92
N LEU A 81 -7.22 -1.74 3.31
CA LEU A 81 -8.31 -2.13 2.43
C LEU A 81 -9.62 -1.57 2.97
N LEU A 82 -10.48 -1.10 2.07
CA LEU A 82 -11.86 -0.75 2.41
C LEU A 82 -12.58 -2.00 2.97
N ARG A 83 -13.40 -1.81 4.00
CA ARG A 83 -14.08 -2.90 4.72
C ARG A 83 -14.83 -3.87 3.80
N ALA A 84 -15.49 -3.35 2.76
CA ALA A 84 -16.25 -4.15 1.80
C ALA A 84 -15.41 -5.15 1.00
N TYR A 85 -14.08 -4.98 0.96
CA TYR A 85 -13.14 -5.82 0.20
C TYR A 85 -12.19 -6.60 1.11
N GLN A 86 -12.44 -6.62 2.43
CA GLN A 86 -11.67 -7.44 3.37
C GLN A 86 -12.21 -8.89 3.38
N GLY A 87 -11.38 -9.85 3.79
CA GLY A 87 -11.77 -11.28 3.87
C GLY A 87 -11.88 -12.00 2.52
N GLN A 88 -11.50 -11.36 1.41
CA GLN A 88 -11.64 -11.90 0.05
C GLN A 88 -10.29 -12.27 -0.61
N GLY A 89 -9.19 -12.24 0.15
CA GLY A 89 -7.85 -12.60 -0.35
C GLY A 89 -7.05 -11.44 -0.95
N TYR A 90 -7.67 -10.30 -1.27
CA TYR A 90 -6.97 -9.14 -1.87
C TYR A 90 -5.76 -8.65 -1.06
N GLY A 91 -5.84 -8.68 0.28
CA GLY A 91 -4.70 -8.33 1.12
C GLY A 91 -3.52 -9.29 0.99
N SER A 92 -3.79 -10.59 0.85
CA SER A 92 -2.74 -11.60 0.66
C SER A 92 -2.06 -11.46 -0.70
N GLU A 93 -2.84 -11.17 -1.75
CA GLU A 93 -2.30 -10.89 -3.09
C GLU A 93 -1.43 -9.63 -3.07
N ALA A 94 -1.93 -8.54 -2.49
CA ALA A 94 -1.20 -7.29 -2.36
C ALA A 94 0.13 -7.48 -1.61
N ILE A 95 0.11 -8.19 -0.47
CA ILE A 95 1.33 -8.49 0.30
C ILE A 95 2.32 -9.32 -0.53
N ARG A 96 1.89 -10.39 -1.21
CA ARG A 96 2.79 -11.20 -2.04
C ARG A 96 3.43 -10.36 -3.15
N TRP A 97 2.64 -9.52 -3.81
CA TRP A 97 3.14 -8.60 -4.82
C TRP A 97 4.17 -7.64 -4.22
N ALA A 98 3.89 -7.02 -3.08
CA ALA A 98 4.84 -6.10 -2.43
C ALA A 98 6.13 -6.79 -1.99
N LEU A 99 6.07 -8.02 -1.46
CA LEU A 99 7.26 -8.79 -1.12
C LEU A 99 8.12 -9.08 -2.36
N GLU A 100 7.49 -9.44 -3.48
CA GLU A 100 8.20 -9.65 -4.73
C GLU A 100 8.90 -8.37 -5.22
N ARG A 101 8.19 -7.24 -5.24
CA ARG A 101 8.78 -5.94 -5.62
C ARG A 101 9.90 -5.54 -4.65
N GLY A 102 9.66 -5.66 -3.35
CA GLY A 102 10.59 -5.28 -2.30
C GLY A 102 11.90 -6.07 -2.33
N PHE A 103 11.83 -7.40 -2.44
CA PHE A 103 13.02 -8.24 -2.46
C PHE A 103 13.71 -8.25 -3.83
N LYS A 104 12.96 -8.41 -4.93
CA LYS A 104 13.58 -8.58 -6.26
C LYS A 104 14.00 -7.27 -6.89
N GLN A 105 13.30 -6.16 -6.63
CA GLN A 105 13.51 -4.90 -7.36
C GLN A 105 14.10 -3.81 -6.47
N ALA A 106 13.62 -3.70 -5.23
CA ALA A 106 14.18 -2.75 -4.27
C ALA A 106 15.37 -3.32 -3.46
N ASN A 107 15.75 -4.58 -3.69
CA ASN A 107 16.89 -5.26 -3.04
C ASN A 107 16.84 -5.19 -1.50
N LEU A 108 15.64 -5.25 -0.93
CA LEU A 108 15.45 -5.29 0.52
C LEU A 108 15.89 -6.65 1.09
N HIS A 109 16.36 -6.64 2.32
CA HIS A 109 16.71 -7.83 3.09
C HIS A 109 15.60 -8.19 4.10
N ARG A 110 14.90 -7.19 4.64
CA ARG A 110 13.83 -7.40 5.63
C ARG A 110 12.65 -6.46 5.36
N ILE A 111 11.44 -7.00 5.48
CA ILE A 111 10.21 -6.20 5.47
C ILE A 111 9.45 -6.55 6.74
N HIS A 112 8.95 -5.54 7.46
CA HIS A 112 8.15 -5.71 8.68
C HIS A 112 6.79 -5.05 8.53
N LEU A 113 5.80 -5.55 9.26
CA LEU A 113 4.47 -4.93 9.27
C LEU A 113 4.44 -3.77 10.25
N VAL A 114 3.87 -2.65 9.82
CA VAL A 114 3.53 -1.52 10.66
C VAL A 114 2.03 -1.56 10.89
N VAL A 115 1.62 -1.75 12.14
CA VAL A 115 0.21 -1.87 12.57
C VAL A 115 -0.20 -0.60 13.30
#